data_AF-A0A399Y3V2-F1
#
_entry.id   AF-A0A399Y3V2-F1
#
_cell.length_a   1.000
_cell.length_b   1.000
_cell.length_c   1.000
_cell.angle_alpha   90.00
_cell.angle_beta   90.00
_cell.angle_gamma   90.00
#
_symmetry.space_group_name_H-M   'P 1'
#
loop_
_entity.id
_entity.type
_entity.pdbx_description
1 polymer ?
#
loop_
_entity_poly.entity_id
_entity_poly.type
_entity_poly.pdbx_seq_one_letter_code
_entity_poly.pdbx_strand_id
1 'polypeptide(L)'
;MADDDLLVRTSDLLIGVATASLQIEGGDRNNTWYDWSQLPGTIADGTTPLRATDHWNRWREDTALMADLGRQTYRMSVEWSRVEPRPGEVDRAALDRYHQEIAAVRDAGIV
;
A
#
# COMPACT_ATOMS: atom_id res chain seq x y z
N MET A 1 9.14 39.28 16.68
CA MET A 1 9.30 38.09 17.54
C MET A 1 8.11 37.23 17.25
N ALA A 2 8.25 36.25 16.35
CA ALA A 2 7.17 35.31 16.06
C ALA A 2 7.01 34.40 17.28
N ASP A 3 5.77 34.07 17.66
CA ASP A 3 5.49 33.10 18.73
C ASP A 3 6.05 31.74 18.32
N ASP A 4 7.17 31.35 18.95
CA ASP A 4 7.73 29.99 18.86
C ASP A 4 6.76 28.92 19.41
N ASP A 5 5.72 29.34 20.13
CA ASP A 5 4.69 28.49 20.74
C ASP A 5 3.68 27.90 19.73
N LEU A 6 3.72 28.32 18.47
CA LEU A 6 2.85 27.81 17.39
C LEU A 6 3.58 26.93 16.37
N LEU A 7 4.89 26.68 16.54
CA LEU A 7 5.68 25.88 15.62
C LEU A 7 5.86 24.45 16.15
N VAL A 8 5.16 23.50 15.54
CA VAL A 8 5.43 22.07 15.77
C VAL A 8 6.81 21.73 15.21
N ARG A 9 7.69 21.21 16.07
CA ARG A 9 8.99 20.69 15.62
C ARG A 9 8.76 19.38 14.89
N THR A 10 9.33 19.23 13.71
CA THR A 10 9.24 17.99 12.94
C THR A 10 9.87 16.80 13.66
N SER A 11 10.76 17.04 14.64
CA SER A 11 11.29 16.01 15.54
C SER A 11 10.23 15.31 16.37
N ASP A 12 9.08 15.96 16.60
CA ASP A 12 8.02 15.48 17.48
C ASP A 12 6.90 14.78 16.67
N LEU A 13 7.04 14.71 15.35
CA LEU A 13 6.10 14.07 14.43
C LEU A 13 6.74 12.86 13.75
N LEU A 14 5.94 11.82 13.51
CA LEU A 14 6.29 10.76 12.58
C LEU A 14 5.84 11.17 11.18
N ILE A 15 6.79 11.34 10.26
CA ILE A 15 6.48 11.65 8.87
C ILE A 15 6.61 10.40 8.02
N GLY A 16 5.49 10.01 7.41
CA GLY A 16 5.39 8.80 6.61
C GLY A 16 4.67 8.99 5.29
N VAL A 17 4.38 7.85 4.67
CA VAL A 17 3.56 7.73 3.46
C VAL A 17 2.47 6.69 3.68
N ALA A 18 1.45 6.70 2.82
CA ALA A 18 0.34 5.77 2.93
C ALA A 18 -0.19 5.34 1.57
N THR A 19 -0.68 4.10 1.51
CA THR A 19 -1.21 3.48 0.29
C THR A 19 -2.47 2.68 0.60
N ALA A 20 -3.12 2.16 -0.44
CA ALA A 20 -4.14 1.12 -0.33
C ALA A 20 -3.88 0.05 -1.39
N SER A 21 -4.04 -1.22 -1.02
CA SER A 21 -3.71 -2.41 -1.81
C SER A 21 -4.17 -2.30 -3.26
N LEU A 22 -5.48 -2.14 -3.48
CA LEU A 22 -6.07 -2.03 -4.81
C LEU A 22 -5.44 -0.91 -5.67
N GLN A 23 -5.06 0.21 -5.04
CA GLN A 23 -4.56 1.38 -5.76
C GLN A 23 -3.12 1.23 -6.25
N ILE A 24 -2.34 0.30 -5.68
CA ILE A 24 -0.91 0.17 -5.99
C ILE A 24 -0.48 -1.24 -6.42
N GLU A 25 -1.11 -2.30 -5.90
CA GLU A 25 -0.61 -3.67 -6.05
C GLU A 25 -0.66 -4.17 -7.48
N GLY A 26 -1.85 -4.08 -8.11
CA GLY A 26 -2.11 -4.69 -9.41
C GLY A 26 -2.22 -6.23 -9.35
N GLY A 27 -2.83 -6.82 -10.37
CA GLY A 27 -2.91 -8.26 -10.61
C GLY A 27 -4.13 -8.98 -10.02
N ASP A 28 -4.74 -8.46 -8.95
CA ASP A 28 -5.96 -9.07 -8.40
C ASP A 28 -7.21 -8.68 -9.21
N ARG A 29 -8.08 -9.67 -9.40
CA ARG A 29 -9.36 -9.55 -10.11
C ARG A 29 -10.56 -9.99 -9.26
N ASN A 30 -10.31 -10.46 -8.04
CA ASN A 30 -11.33 -11.11 -7.21
C ASN A 30 -11.93 -10.15 -6.17
N ASN A 31 -12.14 -8.88 -6.53
CA ASN A 31 -12.67 -7.87 -5.62
C ASN A 31 -13.73 -6.99 -6.31
N THR A 32 -14.60 -6.41 -5.49
CA THR A 32 -15.77 -5.64 -5.96
C THR A 32 -15.38 -4.38 -6.73
N TRP A 33 -14.23 -3.78 -6.42
CA TRP A 33 -13.73 -2.61 -7.13
C TRP A 33 -13.23 -2.96 -8.54
N TYR A 34 -12.59 -4.12 -8.72
CA TYR A 34 -12.23 -4.61 -10.04
C TYR A 34 -13.49 -4.77 -10.89
N ASP A 35 -14.52 -5.45 -10.38
CA ASP A 35 -15.80 -5.63 -11.09
C ASP A 35 -16.47 -4.29 -11.43
N TRP A 36 -16.51 -3.36 -10.47
CA TRP A 36 -17.07 -2.02 -10.67
C TRP A 36 -16.31 -1.23 -11.75
N SER A 37 -14.97 -1.35 -11.78
CA SER A 37 -14.13 -0.69 -12.79
C SER A 37 -14.36 -1.21 -14.22
N GLN A 38 -14.93 -2.41 -14.39
CA GLN A 38 -15.27 -2.95 -15.71
C GLN A 38 -16.56 -2.35 -16.30
N LEU A 39 -17.38 -1.67 -15.48
CA LEU A 39 -18.64 -1.09 -15.94
C LEU A 39 -18.38 0.19 -16.76
N PRO A 40 -19.10 0.41 -17.87
CA PRO A 40 -18.91 1.61 -18.67
C PRO A 40 -19.15 2.90 -17.88
N GLY A 41 -18.17 3.81 -17.90
CA GLY A 41 -18.28 5.15 -17.32
C GLY A 41 -18.09 5.24 -15.81
N THR A 42 -17.65 4.19 -15.13
CA THR A 42 -17.34 4.24 -13.68
C THR A 42 -15.98 4.88 -13.39
N ILE A 43 -15.00 4.64 -14.25
CA ILE A 43 -13.69 5.30 -14.22
C ILE A 43 -13.62 6.34 -15.33
N ALA A 44 -13.26 7.58 -14.98
CA ALA A 44 -13.31 8.72 -15.90
C ALA A 44 -12.45 8.54 -17.16
N ASP A 45 -11.32 7.84 -17.06
CA ASP A 45 -10.41 7.54 -18.17
C ASP A 45 -10.53 6.09 -18.68
N GLY A 46 -11.49 5.31 -18.16
CA GLY A 46 -11.69 3.92 -18.52
C GLY A 46 -10.58 2.96 -18.08
N THR A 47 -9.67 3.38 -17.20
CA THR A 47 -8.61 2.51 -16.67
C THR A 47 -9.14 1.51 -15.64
N THR A 48 -8.29 0.55 -15.24
CA THR A 48 -8.62 -0.49 -14.26
C THR A 48 -7.48 -0.63 -13.25
N PRO A 49 -7.74 -1.13 -12.03
CA PRO A 49 -6.70 -1.37 -11.04
C PRO A 49 -5.82 -2.59 -11.38
N LEU A 50 -6.04 -3.28 -12.50
CA LEU A 50 -5.36 -4.52 -12.85
C LEU A 50 -3.84 -4.37 -12.95
N ARG A 51 -3.34 -3.19 -13.33
CA ARG A 51 -1.90 -2.88 -13.33
C ARG A 51 -1.50 -2.03 -12.14
N ALA A 52 -2.25 -0.97 -11.84
CA ALA A 52 -1.89 0.02 -10.82
C ALA A 52 -0.43 0.49 -10.98
N THR A 53 0.37 0.50 -9.89
CA THR A 53 1.81 0.78 -9.92
C THR A 53 2.67 -0.49 -9.90
N ASP A 54 2.06 -1.66 -10.05
CA ASP A 54 2.70 -2.98 -10.03
C ASP A 54 3.46 -3.28 -8.72
N HIS A 55 2.97 -2.73 -7.60
CA HIS A 55 3.60 -2.87 -6.29
C HIS A 55 3.65 -4.33 -5.82
N TRP A 56 2.70 -5.17 -6.23
CA TRP A 56 2.72 -6.60 -5.87
C TRP A 56 4.05 -7.26 -6.25
N ASN A 57 4.60 -6.89 -7.41
CA ASN A 57 5.88 -7.39 -7.91
C ASN A 57 7.06 -6.50 -7.50
N ARG A 58 6.85 -5.19 -7.31
CA ARG A 58 7.90 -4.17 -7.13
C ARG A 58 8.06 -3.62 -5.71
N TRP A 59 7.48 -4.31 -4.72
CA TRP A 59 7.46 -3.84 -3.33
C TRP A 59 8.83 -3.65 -2.70
N ARG A 60 9.85 -4.40 -3.13
CA ARG A 60 11.21 -4.28 -2.59
C ARG A 60 11.83 -2.96 -3.03
N GLU A 61 11.65 -2.61 -4.30
CA GLU A 61 12.07 -1.33 -4.87
C GLU A 61 11.32 -0.18 -4.19
N ASP A 62 10.01 -0.31 -4.00
CA ASP A 62 9.22 0.72 -3.34
C ASP A 62 9.61 0.89 -1.86
N THR A 63 9.98 -0.20 -1.16
CA THR A 63 10.54 -0.15 0.21
C THR A 63 11.87 0.59 0.23
N ALA A 64 12.77 0.29 -0.71
CA ALA A 64 14.05 0.99 -0.82
C ALA A 64 13.85 2.50 -1.09
N LEU A 65 12.91 2.86 -1.96
CA LEU A 65 12.57 4.26 -2.21
C LEU A 65 12.05 4.99 -0.96
N MET A 66 11.21 4.34 -0.15
CA MET A 66 10.75 4.93 1.11
C MET A 66 11.90 5.18 2.10
N ALA A 67 12.86 4.25 2.17
CA ALA A 67 14.04 4.38 3.00
C ALA A 67 14.96 5.51 2.51
N ASP A 68 15.23 5.57 1.20
CA ASP A 68 16.05 6.62 0.57
C ASP A 68 15.44 8.02 0.76
N LEU A 69 14.10 8.12 0.77
CA LEU A 69 13.38 9.35 1.08
C LEU A 69 13.38 9.71 2.58
N GLY A 70 13.95 8.87 3.44
CA GLY A 70 13.99 9.07 4.89
C GLY A 70 12.60 9.11 5.53
N ARG A 71 11.66 8.28 5.05
CA ARG A 71 10.33 8.16 5.67
C ARG A 71 10.42 7.33 6.95
N GLN A 72 9.68 7.73 7.98
CA GLN A 72 9.70 7.08 9.29
C GLN A 72 8.57 6.06 9.45
N THR A 73 7.45 6.28 8.76
CA THR A 73 6.28 5.39 8.83
C THR A 73 5.70 5.05 7.47
N TYR A 74 5.12 3.86 7.35
CA TYR A 74 4.39 3.42 6.17
C TYR A 74 3.06 2.79 6.55
N ARG A 75 1.96 3.45 6.18
CA ARG A 75 0.61 2.89 6.35
C ARG A 75 0.15 2.20 5.07
N MET A 76 0.04 0.88 5.11
CA MET A 76 -0.52 0.07 4.02
C MET A 76 -1.87 -0.56 4.41
N SER A 77 -2.63 -1.02 3.41
CA SER A 77 -3.74 -1.95 3.60
C SER A 77 -3.40 -3.31 2.99
N VAL A 78 -4.08 -4.35 3.46
CA VAL A 78 -3.98 -5.71 2.93
C VAL A 78 -5.20 -6.01 2.07
N GLU A 79 -5.02 -6.63 0.91
CA GLU A 79 -6.11 -7.00 0.03
C GLU A 79 -6.83 -8.26 0.52
N TRP A 80 -8.09 -8.09 0.93
CA TRP A 80 -8.85 -9.19 1.52
C TRP A 80 -9.10 -10.31 0.52
N SER A 81 -9.40 -9.99 -0.74
CA SER A 81 -9.61 -10.99 -1.79
C SER A 81 -8.37 -11.83 -2.11
N ARG A 82 -7.17 -11.35 -1.73
CA ARG A 82 -5.94 -12.16 -1.78
C ARG A 82 -5.81 -13.05 -0.56
N VAL A 83 -6.11 -12.53 0.64
CA VAL A 83 -6.00 -13.30 1.88
C VAL A 83 -7.05 -14.40 1.96
N GLU A 84 -8.29 -14.09 1.60
CA GLU A 84 -9.43 -15.00 1.60
C GLU A 84 -10.16 -14.91 0.25
N PRO A 85 -9.64 -15.57 -0.81
CA PRO A 85 -10.25 -15.54 -2.15
C PRO A 85 -11.64 -16.17 -2.21
N ARG A 86 -11.96 -17.06 -1.27
CA ARG A 86 -13.32 -17.60 -1.08
C ARG A 86 -13.62 -17.69 0.41
N PRO A 87 -14.90 -17.60 0.81
CA PRO A 87 -15.30 -17.72 2.21
C PRO A 87 -14.69 -18.97 2.89
N GLY A 88 -13.89 -18.74 3.92
CA GLY A 88 -13.19 -19.76 4.70
C GLY A 88 -11.91 -20.33 4.08
N GLU A 89 -11.54 -19.94 2.85
CA GLU A 89 -10.32 -20.39 2.18
C GLU A 89 -9.22 -19.32 2.32
N VAL A 90 -8.29 -19.52 3.26
CA VAL A 90 -7.15 -18.60 3.45
C VAL A 90 -5.99 -18.97 2.53
N ASP A 91 -5.52 -18.02 1.71
CA ASP A 91 -4.32 -18.16 0.89
C ASP A 91 -3.06 -17.83 1.71
N ARG A 92 -2.31 -18.88 2.06
CA ARG A 92 -1.06 -18.75 2.82
C ARG A 92 0.05 -18.07 2.01
N ALA A 93 0.10 -18.23 0.69
CA ALA A 93 1.13 -17.61 -0.13
C ALA A 93 0.95 -16.08 -0.17
N ALA A 94 -0.30 -15.60 -0.21
CA ALA A 94 -0.59 -14.17 -0.09
C ALA A 94 -0.17 -13.61 1.28
N LEU A 95 -0.50 -14.31 2.37
CA LEU A 95 -0.06 -13.93 3.72
C LEU A 95 1.47 -13.89 3.85
N ASP A 96 2.17 -14.90 3.32
CA ASP A 96 3.63 -14.96 3.34
C ASP A 96 4.24 -13.78 2.55
N ARG A 97 3.63 -13.38 1.44
CA ARG A 97 4.07 -12.23 0.65
C ARG A 97 3.88 -10.91 1.39
N TYR A 98 2.75 -10.69 2.09
CA TYR A 98 2.56 -9.52 2.94
C TYR A 98 3.54 -9.52 4.13
N HIS A 99 3.76 -10.68 4.75
CA HIS A 99 4.73 -10.83 5.83
C HIS A 99 6.14 -10.46 5.39
N GLN A 100 6.57 -10.88 4.19
CA GLN A 100 7.87 -10.51 3.62
C GLN A 100 8.01 -8.99 3.43
N GLU A 101 6.95 -8.30 3.00
CA GLU A 101 6.96 -6.86 2.84
C GLU A 101 7.05 -6.11 4.16
N ILE A 102 6.19 -6.47 5.12
CA ILE A 102 6.23 -5.90 6.47
C ILE A 102 7.61 -6.11 7.10
N ALA A 103 8.20 -7.30 6.92
CA ALA A 103 9.54 -7.57 7.41
C ALA A 103 10.58 -6.63 6.80
N ALA A 104 10.60 -6.45 5.46
CA ALA A 104 11.59 -5.58 4.85
C ALA A 104 11.38 -4.09 5.17
N VAL A 105 10.13 -3.64 5.30
CA VAL A 105 9.81 -2.27 5.73
C VAL A 105 10.39 -2.02 7.13
N ARG A 106 10.21 -2.99 8.06
CA ARG A 106 10.80 -2.92 9.40
C ARG A 106 12.33 -2.99 9.38
N ASP A 107 12.91 -3.84 8.54
CA ASP A 107 14.37 -3.96 8.38
C ASP A 107 14.98 -2.68 7.80
N ALA A 108 14.21 -1.92 7.02
CA ALA A 108 14.58 -0.59 6.54
C ALA A 108 14.42 0.53 7.59
N GLY A 109 14.02 0.19 8.82
CA GLY A 109 13.83 1.16 9.91
C GLY A 109 12.54 1.97 9.82
N ILE A 110 11.58 1.54 9.00
CA ILE A 110 10.28 2.18 8.81
C ILE A 110 9.24 1.44 9.68
N VAL A 111 8.39 2.20 10.37
CA VAL A 111 7.34 1.67 11.28
C VAL A 111 5.98 1.61 10.61
#